data_AF-X1TMQ7-F1
#
_entry.id   AF-X1TMQ7-F1
#
_cell.length_a   1.000
_cell.length_b   1.000
_cell.length_c   1.000
_cell.angle_alpha   90.00
_cell.angle_beta   90.00
_cell.angle_gamma   90.00
#
_symmetry.space_group_name_H-M   'P 1'
#
loop_
_entity.id
_entity.type
_entity.pdbx_description
1 polymer ?
#
loop_
_entity_poly.entity_id
_entity_poly.type
_entity_poly.pdbx_seq_one_letter_code
_entity_poly.pdbx_strand_id
1 'polypeptide(L)'
;ESGMMMYLKPGSGLADGLGLTGDGSCGALVGASMVIGYLFGREYKDFGDMYKPMESYRLVKNLHDQYVEKYGSCRCHDVQESLVGRTYNLWDPNDLKEAFNSGMMEHCSKLVGSISFIFIELNLF
;
A
#
# COMPACT_ATOMS: atom_id res chain seq x y z
N GLU A 1 -11.98 18.03 6.15
CA GLU A 1 -11.59 18.13 4.72
C GLU A 1 -10.09 18.34 4.50
N SER A 2 -9.39 19.17 5.28
CA SER A 2 -7.94 19.41 5.15
C SER A 2 -7.05 18.17 5.38
N GLY A 3 -7.41 17.29 6.32
CA GLY A 3 -6.62 16.09 6.63
C GLY A 3 -6.64 15.01 5.54
N MET A 4 -7.77 14.83 4.84
CA MET A 4 -7.89 13.84 3.76
C MET A 4 -7.14 14.28 2.50
N MET A 5 -7.11 15.59 2.24
CA MET A 5 -6.34 16.19 1.14
C MET A 5 -4.81 15.97 1.29
N MET A 6 -4.32 15.84 2.54
CA MET A 6 -2.89 15.70 2.83
C MET A 6 -2.28 14.42 2.25
N TYR A 7 -3.03 13.33 2.17
CA TYR A 7 -2.52 12.02 1.73
C TYR A 7 -2.80 11.71 0.24
N LEU A 8 -3.85 12.33 -0.33
CA LEU A 8 -4.23 12.11 -1.73
C LEU A 8 -3.15 12.53 -2.73
N LYS A 9 -2.59 13.74 -2.58
CA LYS A 9 -1.56 14.25 -3.50
C LYS A 9 -0.24 13.46 -3.46
N PRO A 10 0.39 13.21 -2.29
CA PRO A 10 1.62 12.43 -2.25
C PRO A 10 1.39 10.97 -2.61
N GLY A 11 0.21 10.41 -2.33
CA GLY A 11 -0.14 9.04 -2.66
C GLY A 11 -0.20 8.75 -4.16
N SER A 12 -0.46 9.75 -5.01
CA SER A 12 -0.49 9.56 -6.47
C SER A 12 0.82 9.02 -7.03
N GLY A 13 1.97 9.39 -6.44
CA GLY A 13 3.28 8.89 -6.84
C GLY A 13 3.57 7.46 -6.36
N LEU A 14 2.62 6.81 -5.71
CA LEU A 14 2.70 5.41 -5.26
C LEU A 14 1.89 4.47 -6.18
N ALA A 15 1.33 5.00 -7.27
CA ALA A 15 0.46 4.27 -8.17
C ALA A 15 1.19 3.10 -8.83
N ASP A 16 0.54 1.93 -8.80
CA ASP A 16 1.07 0.69 -9.35
C ASP A 16 2.53 0.40 -8.91
N GLY A 17 2.78 0.58 -7.60
CA GLY A 17 4.08 0.28 -6.99
C GLY A 17 5.17 1.33 -7.24
N LEU A 18 4.87 2.43 -7.94
CA LEU A 18 5.18 3.83 -7.57
C LEU A 18 4.90 4.75 -8.76
N GLY A 19 5.73 4.69 -9.79
CA GLY A 19 5.60 5.53 -10.97
C GLY A 19 4.95 4.76 -12.10
N LEU A 20 3.88 4.01 -11.84
CA LEU A 20 3.29 3.10 -12.84
C LEU A 20 4.25 2.01 -13.33
N THR A 21 5.13 1.54 -12.45
CA THR A 21 6.24 0.64 -12.82
C THR A 21 5.97 -0.83 -12.53
N GLY A 22 5.03 -1.15 -11.63
CA GLY A 22 4.82 -2.49 -11.07
C GLY A 22 5.94 -2.96 -10.13
N ASP A 23 7.09 -2.29 -10.10
CA ASP A 23 8.34 -2.81 -9.52
C ASP A 23 8.54 -2.51 -8.03
N GLY A 24 7.60 -1.82 -7.39
CA GLY A 24 7.67 -1.53 -5.96
C GLY A 24 6.50 -2.08 -5.17
N SER A 25 6.53 -1.83 -3.86
CA SER A 25 5.48 -2.26 -2.95
C SER A 25 4.14 -1.65 -3.32
N CYS A 26 3.06 -2.42 -3.19
CA CYS A 26 1.70 -1.92 -3.43
C CYS A 26 1.46 -0.59 -2.71
N GLY A 27 0.97 0.42 -3.45
CA GLY A 27 0.75 1.76 -2.90
C GLY A 27 -0.22 1.78 -1.72
N ALA A 28 -1.15 0.83 -1.66
CA ALA A 28 -2.07 0.67 -0.53
C ALA A 28 -1.33 0.25 0.76
N LEU A 29 -0.39 -0.68 0.66
CA LEU A 29 0.45 -1.12 1.77
C LEU A 29 1.39 0.00 2.23
N VAL A 30 1.98 0.74 1.29
CA VAL A 30 2.85 1.89 1.59
C VAL A 30 2.05 2.99 2.29
N GLY A 31 0.89 3.39 1.76
CA GLY A 31 0.05 4.43 2.35
C GLY A 31 -0.42 4.08 3.76
N ALA A 32 -0.84 2.83 3.97
CA ALA A 32 -1.15 2.33 5.30
C ALA A 32 0.05 2.39 6.26
N SER A 33 1.23 1.96 5.80
CA SER A 33 2.46 2.01 6.60
C SER A 33 2.81 3.44 7.01
N MET A 34 2.57 4.42 6.12
CA MET A 34 2.74 5.84 6.43
C MET A 34 1.78 6.31 7.53
N VAL A 35 0.51 5.88 7.51
CA VAL A 35 -0.46 6.23 8.56
C VAL A 35 -0.05 5.63 9.91
N ILE A 36 0.39 4.37 9.95
CA ILE A 36 0.92 3.75 11.17
C ILE A 36 2.14 4.51 11.68
N GLY A 37 3.08 4.85 10.78
CA GLY A 37 4.26 5.64 11.12
C GLY A 37 3.91 7.03 11.65
N TYR A 38 2.87 7.66 11.12
CA TYR A 38 2.39 8.96 11.60
C TYR A 38 1.81 8.87 13.03
N LEU A 39 1.12 7.77 13.36
CA LEU A 39 0.47 7.60 14.66
C LEU A 39 1.41 7.05 15.76
N PHE A 40 2.29 6.10 15.41
CA PHE A 40 3.08 5.31 16.36
C PHE A 40 4.59 5.38 16.12
N GLY A 41 5.02 6.18 15.14
CA GLY A 41 6.43 6.37 14.83
C GLY A 41 7.13 7.34 15.79
N ARG A 42 8.39 7.62 15.47
CA ARG A 42 9.19 8.62 16.19
C ARG A 42 8.95 10.02 15.67
N GLU A 43 8.99 11.02 16.55
CA GLU A 43 9.06 12.41 16.13
C GLU A 43 10.51 12.85 15.89
N TYR A 44 10.70 14.03 15.30
CA TYR A 44 12.04 14.60 15.09
C TYR A 44 12.84 14.75 16.39
N LYS A 45 12.18 15.10 17.50
CA LYS A 45 12.83 15.21 18.83
C LYS A 45 13.39 13.89 19.35
N ASP A 46 12.85 12.76 18.88
CA ASP A 46 13.23 11.41 19.29
C ASP A 46 14.27 10.79 18.34
N PHE A 47 14.87 11.56 17.43
CA PHE A 47 15.75 11.03 16.38
C PHE A 47 16.94 10.22 16.91
N GLY A 48 17.45 10.56 18.10
CA GLY A 48 18.54 9.82 18.76
C GLY A 48 18.11 8.51 19.43
N ASP A 49 16.81 8.27 19.59
CA ASP A 49 16.27 7.05 20.19
C ASP A 49 15.85 6.07 19.08
N MET A 50 16.70 5.06 18.85
CA MET A 50 16.44 4.02 17.86
C MET A 50 15.28 3.10 18.23
N TYR A 51 14.87 3.04 19.50
CA TYR A 51 13.77 2.20 19.95
C TYR A 51 12.41 2.89 19.84
N LYS A 52 12.38 4.22 19.77
CA LYS A 52 11.15 5.00 19.62
C LYS A 52 10.20 4.52 18.50
N PRO A 53 10.67 4.19 17.28
CA PRO A 53 9.78 3.75 16.20
C PRO A 53 9.42 2.25 16.25
N MET A 54 9.90 1.47 17.22
CA MET A 54 9.73 0.00 17.24
C MET A 54 8.28 -0.44 17.21
N GLU A 55 7.37 0.31 17.84
CA GLU A 55 5.94 0.00 17.80
C GLU A 55 5.37 0.13 16.39
N SER A 56 5.70 1.21 15.67
CA SER A 56 5.32 1.34 14.26
C SER A 56 5.86 0.21 13.39
N TYR A 57 7.09 -0.27 13.64
CA TYR A 57 7.67 -1.39 12.90
C TYR A 57 6.94 -2.69 13.18
N ARG A 58 6.61 -2.97 14.45
CA ARG A 58 5.86 -4.15 14.86
C ARG A 58 4.48 -4.18 14.18
N LEU A 59 3.78 -3.05 14.18
CA LEU A 59 2.46 -2.90 13.57
C LEU A 59 2.52 -3.05 12.04
N VAL A 60 3.45 -2.37 11.37
CA VAL A 60 3.64 -2.49 9.92
C VAL A 60 4.06 -3.90 9.53
N LYS A 61 4.88 -4.59 10.33
CA LYS A 61 5.25 -5.99 10.07
C LYS A 61 4.04 -6.90 10.13
N ASN A 62 3.16 -6.73 11.12
CA ASN A 62 1.95 -7.53 11.21
C ASN A 62 0.98 -7.26 10.04
N LEU A 63 0.78 -5.97 9.69
CA LEU A 63 0.04 -5.58 8.49
C LEU A 63 0.63 -6.22 7.22
N HIS A 64 1.95 -6.16 7.05
CA HIS A 64 2.65 -6.76 5.93
C HIS A 64 2.42 -8.26 5.86
N ASP A 65 2.50 -8.98 6.98
CA ASP A 65 2.36 -10.43 6.99
C ASP A 65 0.95 -10.87 6.63
N GLN A 66 -0.07 -10.22 7.17
CA GLN A 66 -1.46 -10.46 6.78
C GLN A 66 -1.70 -10.11 5.30
N TYR A 67 -1.09 -9.02 4.82
CA TYR A 67 -1.17 -8.62 3.41
C TYR A 67 -0.57 -9.68 2.50
N VAL A 68 0.64 -10.17 2.82
CA VAL A 68 1.35 -11.19 2.03
C VAL A 68 0.65 -12.54 2.13
N GLU A 69 0.09 -12.91 3.27
CA GLU A 69 -0.72 -14.13 3.41
C GLU A 69 -1.93 -14.10 2.46
N LYS A 70 -2.56 -12.92 2.32
CA LYS A 70 -3.75 -12.75 1.48
C LYS A 70 -3.45 -12.58 -0.01
N TYR A 71 -2.37 -11.88 -0.35
CA TYR A 71 -2.07 -11.43 -1.73
C TYR A 71 -0.78 -12.04 -2.31
N GLY A 72 -0.08 -12.87 -1.55
CA GLY A 72 1.10 -13.64 -1.98
C GLY A 72 2.42 -12.87 -2.00
N SER A 73 2.39 -11.56 -2.24
CA SER A 73 3.60 -10.71 -2.30
C SER A 73 3.26 -9.27 -1.91
N CYS A 74 4.26 -8.48 -1.55
CA CYS A 74 4.09 -7.04 -1.34
C CYS A 74 4.34 -6.23 -2.62
N ARG A 75 5.00 -6.80 -3.64
CA ARG A 75 5.35 -6.14 -4.90
C ARG A 75 4.15 -6.09 -5.83
N CYS A 76 3.85 -4.90 -6.36
CA CYS A 76 2.62 -4.64 -7.12
C CYS A 76 2.48 -5.53 -8.36
N HIS A 77 3.59 -5.79 -9.07
CA HIS A 77 3.69 -6.75 -10.18
C HIS A 77 3.09 -8.12 -9.81
N ASP A 78 3.60 -8.74 -8.74
CA ASP A 78 3.17 -10.08 -8.32
C ASP A 78 1.71 -10.07 -7.83
N VAL A 79 1.29 -8.96 -7.21
CA VAL A 79 -0.10 -8.77 -6.77
C VAL A 79 -1.03 -8.66 -7.96
N GLN A 80 -0.67 -7.93 -9.02
CA GLN A 80 -1.45 -7.90 -10.27
C GLN A 80 -1.62 -9.30 -10.85
N GLU A 81 -0.54 -10.07 -10.95
CA GLU A 81 -0.57 -11.46 -11.41
C GLU A 81 -1.59 -12.28 -10.60
N SER A 82 -1.56 -12.15 -9.26
CA SER A 82 -2.48 -12.87 -8.38
C SER A 82 -3.95 -12.46 -8.52
N LEU A 83 -4.21 -11.18 -8.83
CA LEU A 83 -5.56 -10.60 -8.84
C LEU A 83 -6.24 -10.69 -10.20
N VAL A 84 -5.49 -10.49 -11.27
CA VAL A 84 -6.01 -10.36 -12.64
C VAL A 84 -5.29 -11.25 -13.67
N GLY A 85 -4.40 -12.13 -13.21
CA GLY A 85 -3.83 -13.23 -14.00
C GLY A 85 -2.70 -12.83 -14.96
N ARG A 86 -2.28 -11.56 -14.93
CA ARG A 86 -1.05 -11.08 -15.55
C ARG A 86 -0.63 -9.73 -14.95
N THR A 87 0.61 -9.32 -15.19
CA THR A 87 1.04 -7.92 -15.02
C THR A 87 0.90 -7.11 -16.32
N TYR A 88 0.66 -5.80 -16.17
CA TYR A 88 0.57 -4.84 -17.27
C TYR A 88 1.66 -3.79 -17.18
N ASN A 89 2.26 -3.43 -18.32
CA ASN A 89 3.08 -2.22 -18.42
C ASN A 89 2.16 -1.00 -18.62
N LEU A 90 1.89 -0.27 -17.54
CA LEU A 90 0.95 0.86 -17.58
C LEU A 90 1.50 2.10 -18.32
N TRP A 91 2.78 2.10 -18.71
CA TRP A 91 3.34 3.10 -19.63
C TRP A 91 3.07 2.77 -21.10
N ASP A 92 2.69 1.54 -21.43
CA ASP A 92 2.22 1.18 -22.76
C ASP A 92 0.70 1.42 -22.85
N PRO A 93 0.22 2.23 -23.81
CA PRO A 93 -1.20 2.56 -23.93
C PRO A 93 -2.12 1.36 -24.18
N ASN A 94 -1.64 0.31 -24.85
CA ASN A 94 -2.44 -0.88 -25.11
C ASN A 94 -2.57 -1.72 -23.83
N ASP A 95 -1.47 -1.94 -23.13
CA ASP A 95 -1.48 -2.63 -21.84
C ASP A 95 -2.29 -1.87 -20.79
N LEU A 96 -2.21 -0.54 -20.76
CA LEU A 96 -3.06 0.27 -19.88
C LEU A 96 -4.56 0.05 -20.16
N LYS A 97 -4.94 0.02 -21.44
CA LYS A 97 -6.32 -0.24 -21.86
C LYS A 97 -6.78 -1.65 -21.47
N GLU A 98 -5.94 -2.65 -21.70
CA GLU A 98 -6.21 -4.02 -21.28
C GLU A 98 -6.31 -4.15 -19.76
N ALA A 99 -5.47 -3.44 -19.00
CA ALA A 99 -5.53 -3.39 -17.56
C ALA A 99 -6.89 -2.86 -17.07
N PHE A 100 -7.43 -1.79 -17.68
CA PHE A 100 -8.78 -1.32 -17.39
C PHE A 100 -9.85 -2.36 -17.73
N ASN A 101 -9.76 -3.01 -18.90
CA ASN A 101 -10.72 -4.03 -19.33
C ASN A 101 -10.68 -5.30 -18.46
N SER A 102 -9.52 -5.65 -17.89
CA SER A 102 -9.35 -6.79 -17.00
C SER A 102 -10.03 -6.64 -15.64
N GLY A 103 -10.52 -5.43 -15.32
CA GLY A 103 -11.08 -5.12 -14.01
C GLY A 103 -10.03 -4.79 -12.95
N MET A 104 -8.76 -4.59 -13.33
CA MET A 104 -7.65 -4.30 -12.41
C MET A 104 -8.00 -3.19 -11.40
N MET A 105 -8.67 -2.13 -11.84
CA MET A 105 -9.09 -1.02 -10.97
C MET A 105 -10.06 -1.45 -9.86
N GLU A 106 -11.01 -2.34 -10.16
CA GLU A 106 -11.97 -2.88 -9.20
C GLU A 106 -11.25 -3.75 -8.16
N HIS A 107 -10.34 -4.62 -8.62
CA HIS A 107 -9.53 -5.47 -7.75
C HIS A 107 -8.61 -4.65 -6.84
N CYS A 108 -7.91 -3.66 -7.39
CA CYS A 108 -7.08 -2.74 -6.62
C CYS A 108 -7.91 -1.94 -5.59
N SER A 109 -9.11 -1.47 -5.96
CA SER A 109 -10.00 -0.74 -5.04
C SER A 109 -10.48 -1.62 -3.89
N LYS A 110 -10.85 -2.88 -4.17
CA LYS A 110 -11.21 -3.87 -3.14
C LYS A 110 -10.04 -4.19 -2.23
N LEU A 111 -8.83 -4.32 -2.79
CA LEU A 111 -7.61 -4.52 -2.01
C LEU A 111 -7.36 -3.35 -1.06
N VAL A 112 -7.46 -2.10 -1.54
CA VAL A 112 -7.34 -0.90 -0.69
C VAL A 112 -8.36 -0.94 0.46
N GLY A 113 -9.63 -1.22 0.16
CA GLY A 113 -10.67 -1.33 1.19
C GLY A 113 -10.41 -2.44 2.20
N SER A 114 -9.78 -3.54 1.76
CA SER A 114 -9.44 -4.66 2.65
C SER A 114 -8.37 -4.31 3.69
N ILE A 115 -7.44 -3.40 3.35
CA ILE A 115 -6.39 -2.97 4.28
C ILE A 115 -7.01 -2.26 5.48
N SER A 116 -8.10 -1.51 5.30
CA SER A 116 -8.81 -0.88 6.41
C SER A 116 -9.32 -1.88 7.45
N PHE A 117 -9.69 -3.11 7.06
CA PHE A 117 -10.11 -4.15 8.00
C PHE A 117 -8.93 -4.73 8.79
N ILE A 118 -7.78 -4.90 8.16
CA ILE A 118 -6.55 -5.33 8.83
C ILE A 118 -6.16 -4.32 9.94
N PHE A 119 -6.39 -3.03 9.73
CA PHE A 119 -6.18 -2.01 10.77
C PHE A 119 -7.08 -2.19 11.99
N ILE A 120 -8.33 -2.59 11.78
CA ILE A 120 -9.28 -2.84 12.87
C ILE A 120 -8.84 -4.06 13.67
N GLU A 121 -8.42 -5.13 12.99
CA GLU A 121 -7.92 -6.36 13.63
C GLU A 121 -6.64 -6.14 14.44
N LEU A 122 -5.85 -5.13 14.07
CA LEU A 122 -4.68 -4.67 14.84
C LEU A 122 -5.06 -3.90 16.13
N ASN A 123 -6.36 -3.72 16.44
CA ASN A 123 -6.87 -2.90 17.54
C ASN A 123 -6.31 -1.46 17.54
N LEU A 124 -6.13 -0.89 16.35
CA LEU A 124 -5.63 0.49 16.21
C LEU A 124 -6.71 1.56 16.37
N PHE A 125 -7.97 1.16 16.56
CA PHE A 125 -9.14 2.01 16.79
C PHE A 125 -10.13 1.34 17.73
#